data_AF-Q4SKC5-F1
#
_entry.id   AF-Q4SKC5-F1
#
_cell.length_a   1.000
_cell.length_b   1.000
_cell.length_c   1.000
_cell.angle_alpha   90.00
_cell.angle_beta   90.00
_cell.angle_gamma   90.00
#
_symmetry.space_group_name_H-M   'P 1'
#
loop_
_entity.id
_entity.type
_entity.pdbx_description
1 polymer ?
#
loop_
_entity_poly.entity_id
_entity_poly.type
_entity_poly.pdbx_seq_one_letter_code
_entity_poly.pdbx_strand_id
1 'polypeptide(L)'
;MSAAQEQMEHTVKTCYSPGNPVFSCMVPPTEKGTNYTKHQNLFYRTTNGDYGHLPAVPETTPLVYHPKSFKFSRHMLMYGMHRDNSLNTAISRSRVCDYPNLQHTL
;
A
#
# COMPACT_ATOMS: atom_id res chain seq x y z
N MET A 1 11.44 21.20 41.55
CA MET A 1 10.57 20.05 41.23
C MET A 1 11.08 19.48 39.92
N SER A 2 11.67 18.29 39.98
CA SER A 2 12.27 17.58 38.85
C SER A 2 11.30 16.50 38.35
N ALA A 3 11.27 16.28 37.03
CA ALA A 3 10.80 15.12 36.26
C ALA A 3 10.18 15.61 34.93
N ALA A 4 10.34 14.99 33.78
CA ALA A 4 11.22 13.93 33.31
C ALA A 4 11.15 14.03 31.77
N GLN A 5 12.28 14.03 31.08
CA GLN A 5 12.30 13.90 29.63
C GLN A 5 12.22 12.41 29.29
N GLU A 6 11.13 11.98 28.65
CA GLU A 6 11.02 10.63 28.08
C GLU A 6 12.01 10.48 26.93
N GLN A 7 13.16 9.87 27.22
CA GLN A 7 14.02 9.31 26.19
C GLN A 7 13.46 7.94 25.81
N MET A 8 12.83 7.89 24.64
CA MET A 8 12.39 6.66 24.00
C MET A 8 13.62 5.84 23.62
N GLU A 9 14.02 4.95 24.53
CA GLU A 9 15.08 3.96 24.38
C GLU A 9 14.73 3.04 23.20
N HIS A 10 15.36 3.28 22.06
CA HIS A 10 15.28 2.40 20.90
C HIS A 10 16.05 1.13 21.24
N THR A 11 15.40 0.24 21.99
CA THR A 11 15.91 -1.08 22.37
C THR A 11 16.25 -1.86 21.11
N VAL A 12 17.53 -1.80 20.74
CA VAL A 12 18.14 -2.65 19.71
C VAL A 12 17.97 -4.08 20.21
N LYS A 13 16.99 -4.79 19.65
CA LYS A 13 16.81 -6.23 19.90
C LYS A 13 18.05 -6.94 19.35
N THR A 14 19.07 -7.10 20.18
CA THR A 14 20.18 -8.00 19.92
C THR A 14 19.62 -9.41 19.80
N CYS A 15 19.91 -10.05 18.67
CA CYS A 15 19.52 -11.43 18.41
C CYS A 15 20.16 -12.33 19.49
N TYR A 16 19.36 -12.84 20.42
CA TYR A 16 19.80 -13.57 21.62
C TYR A 16 20.16 -15.04 21.38
N SER A 17 20.30 -15.45 20.12
CA SER A 17 20.81 -16.77 19.76
C SER A 17 21.95 -16.60 18.75
N PRO A 18 23.23 -16.57 19.21
CA PRO A 18 24.37 -16.75 18.32
C PRO A 18 24.39 -18.20 17.90
N GLY A 19 23.42 -18.60 17.07
CA GLY A 19 23.57 -19.79 16.24
C GLY A 19 24.77 -19.59 15.31
N ASN A 20 24.74 -20.18 14.12
CA ASN A 20 25.83 -20.02 13.17
C ASN A 20 26.21 -18.51 13.00
N PRO A 21 27.46 -18.12 13.36
CA PRO A 21 27.89 -16.72 13.36
C PRO A 21 27.87 -16.08 11.96
N VAL A 22 27.72 -16.90 10.91
CA VAL A 22 27.51 -16.46 9.53
C VAL A 22 26.13 -15.81 9.33
N PHE A 23 25.12 -16.19 10.12
CA PHE A 23 23.72 -15.76 9.93
C PHE A 23 23.15 -14.94 11.10
N SER A 24 23.83 -14.89 12.24
CA SER A 24 23.35 -14.13 13.40
C SER A 24 23.85 -12.68 13.34
N CYS A 25 22.94 -11.74 13.10
CA CYS A 25 23.23 -10.31 12.98
C CYS A 25 23.66 -9.73 14.34
N MET A 26 24.95 -9.79 14.67
CA MET A 26 25.53 -9.11 15.84
C MET A 26 26.12 -7.73 15.52
N VAL A 27 26.12 -7.32 14.25
CA VAL A 27 26.59 -5.98 13.85
C VAL A 27 25.39 -5.04 13.91
N PRO A 28 25.40 -4.00 14.78
CA PRO A 28 24.36 -2.97 14.75
C PRO A 28 24.38 -2.33 13.36
N PRO A 29 23.21 -2.05 12.76
CA PRO A 29 23.15 -1.43 11.45
C PRO A 29 23.90 -0.10 11.53
N THR A 30 25.05 -0.02 10.86
CA THR A 30 25.86 1.19 10.84
C THR A 30 25.02 2.26 10.18
N GLU A 31 24.91 3.39 10.87
CA GLU A 31 24.10 4.52 10.48
C GLU A 31 24.42 4.92 9.04
N LYS A 32 23.35 5.00 8.25
CA LYS A 32 23.20 5.53 6.89
C LYS A 32 24.40 6.37 6.41
N GLY A 33 25.45 5.71 5.96
CA GLY A 33 26.41 6.28 5.03
C GLY A 33 25.75 6.43 3.66
N THR A 34 26.18 7.41 2.89
CA THR A 34 25.71 7.75 1.53
C THR A 34 25.85 6.62 0.50
N ASN A 35 26.29 5.44 0.93
CA ASN A 35 26.48 4.25 0.11
C ASN A 35 25.48 3.19 0.57
N TYR A 36 24.44 2.98 -0.24
CA TYR A 36 23.37 1.99 -0.03
C TYR A 36 23.86 0.52 -0.06
N THR A 37 25.16 0.29 -0.12
CA THR A 37 25.77 -1.04 -0.21
C THR A 37 25.98 -1.63 1.17
N LYS A 38 25.23 -2.69 1.49
CA LYS A 38 25.44 -3.53 2.68
C LYS A 38 26.89 -4.04 2.70
N HIS A 39 27.63 -3.71 3.75
CA HIS A 39 28.98 -4.26 3.96
C HIS A 39 28.88 -5.77 4.21
N GLN A 40 29.42 -6.59 3.31
CA GLN A 40 29.43 -8.05 3.40
C GLN A 40 30.86 -8.58 3.48
N ASN A 41 31.08 -9.61 4.29
CA ASN A 41 32.37 -10.30 4.35
C ASN A 41 32.61 -11.07 3.05
N LEU A 42 33.80 -10.93 2.46
CA LEU A 42 34.18 -11.51 1.18
C LEU A 42 34.02 -13.04 1.13
N PHE A 43 34.29 -13.74 2.24
CA PHE A 43 34.19 -15.20 2.32
C PHE A 43 32.75 -15.71 2.26
N TYR A 44 31.77 -14.84 2.51
CA TYR A 44 30.34 -15.18 2.52
C TYR A 44 29.57 -14.43 1.43
N ARG A 45 30.25 -13.93 0.40
CA ARG A 45 29.60 -13.27 -0.73
C ARG A 45 28.79 -14.31 -1.50
N THR A 46 27.50 -14.04 -1.63
CA THR A 46 26.58 -14.83 -2.45
C THR A 46 26.10 -13.97 -3.62
N THR A 47 25.63 -14.60 -4.69
CA THR A 47 25.05 -13.90 -5.86
C THR A 47 23.84 -13.05 -5.49
N ASN A 48 23.10 -13.42 -4.43
CA ASN A 48 21.99 -12.63 -3.92
C ASN A 48 22.44 -11.29 -3.31
N GLY A 49 23.71 -11.17 -2.90
CA GLY A 49 24.28 -9.92 -2.41
C GLY A 49 24.52 -8.88 -3.51
N ASP A 50 24.48 -9.27 -4.78
CA ASP A 50 24.68 -8.36 -5.91
C ASP A 50 23.43 -7.50 -6.20
N TYR A 51 22.24 -7.94 -5.78
CA TYR A 51 21.02 -7.13 -5.90
C TYR A 51 21.11 -5.85 -5.06
N GLY A 52 20.81 -4.71 -5.68
CA GLY A 52 20.88 -3.40 -5.02
C GLY A 52 22.30 -2.88 -4.76
N HIS A 53 23.33 -3.55 -5.29
CA HIS A 53 24.72 -3.10 -5.18
C HIS A 53 25.00 -1.83 -5.99
N LEU A 54 24.34 -1.67 -7.14
CA LEU A 54 24.50 -0.50 -8.00
C LEU A 54 23.68 0.68 -7.43
N PRO A 55 24.27 1.88 -7.33
CA PRO A 55 23.52 3.07 -6.93
C PRO A 55 22.48 3.44 -7.99
N ALA A 56 21.40 4.10 -7.56
CA ALA A 56 20.44 4.69 -8.48
C ALA A 56 21.09 5.88 -9.20
N VAL A 57 21.22 5.77 -10.52
CA VAL A 57 21.86 6.77 -11.39
C VAL A 57 20.77 7.45 -12.22
N PRO A 58 20.77 8.78 -12.40
CA PRO A 58 19.72 9.50 -13.16
C PRO A 58 19.44 8.90 -14.54
N GLU A 59 20.48 8.43 -15.23
CA GLU A 59 20.45 7.80 -16.54
C GLU A 59 19.64 6.49 -16.56
N THR A 60 19.49 5.83 -15.41
CA THR A 60 18.67 4.62 -15.25
C THR A 60 17.20 4.92 -14.96
N THR A 61 16.88 6.16 -14.62
CA THR A 61 15.51 6.57 -14.28
C THR A 61 14.75 7.01 -15.52
N PRO A 62 13.43 6.73 -15.61
CA PRO A 62 12.62 7.25 -16.72
C PRO A 62 12.50 8.77 -16.64
N LEU A 63 12.59 9.46 -17.78
CA LEU A 63 12.45 10.91 -17.86
C LEU A 63 11.07 11.41 -17.41
N VAL A 64 10.02 10.62 -17.68
CA VAL A 64 8.65 10.93 -17.28
C VAL A 64 7.99 9.65 -16.81
N TYR A 65 7.31 9.72 -15.66
CA TYR A 65 6.50 8.63 -15.12
C TYR A 65 5.02 9.06 -15.08
N HIS A 66 4.15 8.23 -15.66
CA HIS A 66 2.71 8.44 -15.67
C HIS A 66 2.04 7.44 -14.71
N PRO A 67 1.90 7.76 -13.41
CA PRO A 67 1.25 6.86 -12.47
C PRO A 67 -0.22 6.68 -12.83
N LYS A 68 -0.70 5.44 -12.73
CA LYS A 68 -2.14 5.16 -12.85
C LYS A 68 -2.86 5.72 -11.62
N SER A 69 -3.78 6.67 -11.83
CA SER A 69 -4.60 7.19 -10.73
C SER A 69 -5.70 6.17 -10.39
N PHE A 70 -5.69 5.66 -9.16
CA PHE A 70 -6.76 4.79 -8.64
C PHE A 70 -7.81 5.59 -7.83
N LYS A 71 -7.86 6.92 -7.99
CA LYS A 71 -8.74 7.80 -7.20
C LYS A 71 -10.21 7.44 -7.35
N PHE A 72 -10.69 7.26 -8.58
CA PHE A 72 -12.07 6.88 -8.88
C PHE A 72 -12.43 5.51 -8.28
N SER A 73 -11.62 4.49 -8.55
CA SER A 73 -11.87 3.13 -8.06
C SER A 73 -11.82 3.05 -6.53
N ARG A 74 -10.89 3.76 -5.89
CA ARG A 74 -10.82 3.86 -4.43
C ARG A 74 -12.07 4.52 -3.84
N HIS A 75 -12.55 5.60 -4.47
CA HIS A 75 -13.80 6.23 -4.07
C HIS A 75 -14.95 5.23 -4.13
N MET A 76 -15.14 4.54 -5.26
CA MET A 76 -16.17 3.51 -5.41
C MET A 76 -16.04 2.38 -4.37
N LEU A 77 -14.81 1.92 -4.09
CA LEU A 77 -14.56 0.88 -3.10
C LEU A 77 -15.01 1.29 -1.69
N MET A 78 -14.85 2.56 -1.31
CA MET A 78 -15.27 3.06 0.01
C MET A 78 -16.78 2.96 0.23
N TYR A 79 -17.58 3.17 -0.81
CA TYR A 79 -19.04 3.07 -0.74
C TYR A 79 -19.57 1.65 -0.94
N GLY A 80 -18.73 0.74 -1.42
CA GLY A 80 -19.08 -0.67 -1.61
C GLY A 80 -20.04 -0.91 -2.77
N MET A 81 -20.69 -2.08 -2.75
CA MET A 81 -21.61 -2.50 -3.80
C MET A 81 -22.91 -1.70 -3.73
N HIS A 82 -23.37 -1.19 -4.87
CA HIS A 82 -24.66 -0.52 -4.98
C HIS A 82 -25.79 -1.41 -4.46
N ARG A 83 -26.68 -0.83 -3.63
CA ARG A 83 -27.88 -1.48 -3.12
C ARG A 83 -29.08 -0.78 -3.73
N ASP A 84 -29.85 -1.53 -4.51
CA ASP A 84 -31.13 -1.05 -4.99
C ASP A 84 -32.18 -1.23 -3.89
N ASN A 85 -32.56 -0.12 -3.26
CA ASN A 85 -33.63 -0.06 -2.26
C ASN A 85 -34.85 0.70 -2.82
N SER A 86 -34.96 0.86 -4.15
CA SER A 86 -36.06 1.58 -4.79
C SER A 86 -37.25 0.65 -5.06
N LEU A 87 -38.44 1.25 -5.17
CA LEU A 87 -39.66 0.54 -5.59
C LEU A 87 -39.89 0.80 -7.08
N ASN A 88 -40.36 -0.22 -7.80
CA ASN A 88 -40.82 -0.03 -9.17
C ASN A 88 -42.09 0.82 -9.18
N THR A 89 -41.96 2.05 -9.68
CA THR A 89 -43.07 3.01 -9.84
C THR A 89 -43.49 3.18 -11.29
N ALA A 90 -42.93 2.37 -12.21
CA ALA A 90 -43.30 2.43 -13.60
C ALA A 90 -44.77 2.02 -13.76
N ILE A 91 -45.56 2.92 -14.36
CA ILE A 91 -46.91 2.59 -14.80
C ILE A 91 -46.80 1.55 -15.90
N SER A 92 -47.55 0.45 -15.79
CA SER A 92 -47.60 -0.58 -16.83
C SER A 92 -48.04 0.05 -18.15
N ARG A 93 -47.20 -0.05 -19.18
CA ARG A 93 -47.47 0.48 -20.53
C ARG A 93 -47.63 -0.70 -21.49
N SER A 94 -48.81 -0.87 -22.04
CA SER A 94 -49.02 -1.73 -23.22
C SER A 94 -48.57 -0.99 -24.49
N ARG A 95 -48.24 -1.74 -25.56
CA ARG A 95 -47.99 -1.15 -26.89
C ARG A 95 -49.24 -0.50 -27.49
N VAL A 96 -50.42 -0.90 -27.01
CA VAL A 96 -51.70 -0.27 -27.31
C VAL A 96 -51.97 0.73 -26.20
N CYS A 97 -52.23 1.99 -26.56
CA CYS A 97 -52.52 3.04 -25.60
C CYS A 97 -53.95 2.89 -25.08
N ASP A 98 -54.16 1.97 -24.14
CA ASP A 98 -55.41 1.86 -23.41
C ASP A 98 -55.30 2.80 -22.21
N TYR A 99 -55.68 4.07 -22.40
CA TYR A 99 -55.99 4.96 -21.29
C TYR A 99 -57.43 4.66 -20.87
N PRO A 100 -57.70 3.89 -19.80
CA PRO A 100 -59.05 3.82 -19.29
C PRO A 100 -59.37 5.21 -18.76
N ASN A 101 -60.29 5.89 -19.43
CA ASN A 101 -60.90 7.12 -18.93
C ASN A 101 -61.28 6.90 -17.47
N LEU A 102 -60.51 7.50 -16.55
CA LEU A 102 -60.76 7.50 -15.12
C LEU A 102 -61.97 8.41 -14.88
N GLN A 103 -63.16 7.91 -15.20
CA GLN A 103 -64.41 8.62 -14.91
C GLN A 103 -64.68 8.45 -13.41
N HIS A 104 -64.18 9.40 -12.63
CA HIS A 104 -64.59 9.57 -11.24
C HIS A 104 -65.97 10.24 -11.24
N THR A 105 -67.02 9.44 -11.26
CA THR A 105 -68.37 9.92 -10.99
C THR A 105 -68.54 10.08 -9.47
N LEU A 106 -68.98 11.26 -9.03
CA LEU A 106 -69.27 11.61 -7.64
C LEU A 106 -70.41 10.77 -7.05
#